data_AF-A0A1I6WFH3-F1
#
_entry.id   AF-A0A1I6WFH3-F1
#
_cell.length_a   1.000
_cell.length_b   1.000
_cell.length_c   1.000
_cell.angle_alpha   90.00
_cell.angle_beta   90.00
_cell.angle_gamma   90.00
#
_symmetry.space_group_name_H-M   'P 1'
#
loop_
_entity.id
_entity.type
_entity.pdbx_description
1 polymer ?
#
loop_
_entity_poly.entity_id
_entity_poly.type
_entity_poly.pdbx_seq_one_letter_code
_entity_poly.pdbx_strand_id
1 'polypeptide(L)'
;MTASTRRAALGAILAVPLASVPAIAALTSDLAAACNAAAERWNWVKDPSHPDCVWPDERMNAELDRFMAVIERSIQEPSTSLGDLAAKARLMIAEHDDGDRYQGHRALIALLNEVVALCG
;
A
#
# COMPACT_ATOMS: atom_id res chain seq x y z
N MET A 1 21.03 67.03 -38.98
CA MET A 1 22.31 66.34 -39.19
C MET A 1 22.94 66.02 -37.84
N THR A 2 22.88 64.77 -37.41
CA THR A 2 23.98 63.97 -36.83
C THR A 2 23.46 62.55 -36.55
N ALA A 3 24.25 61.60 -37.02
CA ALA A 3 24.20 60.14 -36.90
C ALA A 3 24.25 59.68 -35.42
N SER A 4 24.10 58.43 -34.97
CA SER A 4 23.71 57.10 -35.47
C SER A 4 23.98 56.14 -34.29
N THR A 5 23.34 54.96 -34.33
CA THR A 5 23.84 53.64 -33.86
C THR A 5 23.64 53.16 -32.40
N ARG A 6 22.89 52.03 -32.31
CA ARG A 6 23.11 50.79 -31.50
C ARG A 6 23.03 50.91 -29.97
N ARG A 7 22.46 49.97 -29.19
CA ARG A 7 22.37 48.50 -29.32
C ARG A 7 21.30 47.98 -28.36
N ALA A 8 20.74 46.83 -28.69
CA ALA A 8 19.81 46.04 -27.90
C ALA A 8 20.36 45.66 -26.51
N ALA A 9 19.45 45.47 -25.54
CA ALA A 9 19.67 44.66 -24.35
C ALA A 9 18.37 43.93 -23.99
N LEU A 10 18.04 42.94 -24.81
CA LEU A 10 17.32 41.74 -24.36
C LEU A 10 18.22 41.01 -23.36
N GLY A 11 17.65 40.54 -22.26
CA GLY A 11 18.25 39.49 -21.46
C GLY A 11 18.54 39.86 -20.01
N ALA A 12 17.52 39.72 -19.17
CA ALA A 12 17.72 39.33 -17.78
C ALA A 12 16.51 38.48 -17.36
N ILE A 13 16.40 37.28 -17.95
CA ILE A 13 15.63 36.20 -17.32
C ILE A 13 16.42 35.87 -16.06
N LEU A 14 15.99 36.45 -14.94
CA LEU A 14 16.50 36.12 -13.63
C LEU A 14 16.26 34.63 -13.43
N ALA A 15 17.36 33.87 -13.42
CA ALA A 15 17.38 32.50 -12.97
C ALA A 15 16.91 32.50 -11.50
N VAL A 16 15.63 32.22 -11.31
CA VAL A 16 15.09 31.89 -9.99
C VAL A 16 15.82 30.63 -9.55
N PRO A 17 16.55 30.65 -8.41
CA PRO A 17 17.10 29.42 -7.87
C PRO A 17 15.90 28.53 -7.56
N LEU A 18 15.86 27.33 -8.16
CA LEU A 18 14.96 26.27 -7.74
C LEU A 18 15.27 26.00 -6.27
N ALA A 19 14.52 26.65 -5.38
CA ALA A 19 14.52 26.32 -3.97
C ALA A 19 14.21 24.82 -3.90
N SER A 20 15.17 24.06 -3.38
CA SER A 20 15.04 22.63 -3.12
C SER A 20 13.77 22.42 -2.30
N VAL A 21 12.70 21.96 -2.95
CA VAL A 21 11.49 21.51 -2.28
C VAL A 21 11.95 20.35 -1.39
N PRO A 22 11.81 20.43 -0.05
CA PRO A 22 12.13 19.31 0.78
C PRO A 22 11.27 18.15 0.30
N ALA A 23 11.91 17.02 -0.05
CA ALA A 23 11.20 15.80 -0.35
C ALA A 23 10.39 15.45 0.88
N ILE A 24 9.08 15.75 0.85
CA ILE A 24 8.14 15.27 1.84
C ILE A 24 8.18 13.75 1.67
N ALA A 25 8.85 13.05 2.59
CA ALA A 25 8.75 11.61 2.68
C ALA A 25 7.26 11.29 2.65
N ALA A 26 6.82 10.50 1.66
CA ALA A 26 5.41 10.14 1.51
C ALA A 26 4.95 9.62 2.88
N LEU A 27 3.98 10.32 3.48
CA LEU A 27 3.41 9.91 4.75
C LEU A 27 2.96 8.46 4.58
N THR A 28 3.58 7.54 5.31
CA THR A 28 3.22 6.12 5.22
C THR A 28 1.74 6.02 5.53
N SER A 29 0.94 5.54 4.58
CA SER A 29 -0.50 5.41 4.79
C SER A 29 -0.77 4.49 5.97
N ASP A 30 -1.49 5.00 6.97
CA ASP A 30 -1.87 4.24 8.16
C ASP A 30 -2.72 3.02 7.78
N LEU A 31 -3.60 3.17 6.78
CA LEU A 31 -4.39 2.07 6.25
C LEU A 31 -3.50 1.00 5.60
N ALA A 32 -2.53 1.42 4.78
CA ALA A 32 -1.61 0.47 4.16
C ALA A 32 -0.75 -0.26 5.21
N ALA A 33 -0.29 0.45 6.24
CA ALA A 33 0.47 -0.14 7.34
C ALA A 33 -0.37 -1.17 8.11
N ALA A 34 -1.61 -0.83 8.46
CA ALA A 34 -2.53 -1.72 9.15
C ALA A 34 -2.85 -2.99 8.34
N CYS A 35 -3.18 -2.85 7.05
CA CYS A 35 -3.47 -3.98 6.16
C CYS A 35 -2.27 -4.92 6.01
N ASN A 36 -1.06 -4.38 5.77
CA ASN A 36 0.14 -5.21 5.62
C ASN A 36 0.48 -5.95 6.93
N ALA A 37 0.42 -5.26 8.08
CA ALA A 37 0.71 -5.86 9.37
C ALA A 37 -0.28 -6.97 9.74
N ALA A 38 -1.58 -6.78 9.43
CA ALA A 38 -2.60 -7.79 9.65
C ALA A 38 -2.41 -9.01 8.73
N ALA A 39 -2.09 -8.79 7.44
CA ALA A 39 -1.80 -9.87 6.50
C ALA A 39 -0.60 -10.72 6.94
N GLU A 40 0.51 -10.07 7.33
CA GLU A 40 1.72 -10.74 7.82
C GLU A 40 1.43 -11.57 9.08
N ARG A 41 0.74 -10.97 10.06
CA ARG A 41 0.38 -11.66 11.30
C ARG A 41 -0.56 -12.84 11.06
N TRP A 42 -1.55 -12.70 10.19
CA TRP A 42 -2.50 -13.77 9.90
C TRP A 42 -1.83 -14.94 9.17
N ASN A 43 -0.97 -14.67 8.21
CA ASN A 43 -0.15 -15.71 7.57
C ASN A 43 0.72 -16.45 8.58
N TRP A 44 1.31 -15.73 9.54
CA TRP A 44 2.08 -16.34 10.63
C TRP A 44 1.20 -17.19 11.56
N VAL A 45 0.00 -16.72 11.93
CA VAL A 45 -0.93 -17.48 12.78
C VAL A 45 -1.38 -18.80 12.11
N LYS A 46 -1.55 -18.79 10.78
CA LYS A 46 -2.03 -19.94 10.01
C LYS A 46 -0.95 -20.90 9.55
N ASP A 47 0.33 -20.53 9.63
CA ASP A 47 1.42 -21.38 9.18
C ASP A 47 1.55 -22.62 10.10
N PRO A 48 1.24 -23.83 9.59
CA PRO A 48 1.28 -25.05 10.40
C PRO A 48 2.71 -25.48 10.77
N SER A 49 3.74 -24.89 10.14
CA SER A 49 5.13 -25.16 10.45
C SER A 49 5.62 -24.46 11.72
N HIS A 50 4.84 -23.52 12.26
CA HIS A 50 5.21 -22.85 13.51
C HIS A 50 4.98 -23.74 14.73
N PRO A 51 5.95 -23.83 15.66
CA PRO A 51 5.89 -24.73 16.81
C PRO A 51 4.77 -24.38 17.80
N ASP A 52 4.24 -23.16 17.73
CA ASP A 52 3.09 -22.69 18.51
C ASP A 52 1.74 -23.03 17.87
N CYS A 53 1.68 -23.82 16.79
CA CYS A 53 0.48 -24.08 15.96
C CYS A 53 -0.72 -24.71 16.69
N VAL A 54 -0.58 -25.11 17.95
CA VAL A 54 -1.72 -25.47 18.80
C VAL A 54 -2.11 -24.26 19.65
N TRP A 55 -2.86 -23.36 19.03
CA TRP A 55 -3.43 -22.21 19.71
C TRP A 55 -4.67 -22.68 20.49
N PRO A 56 -4.81 -22.31 21.77
CA PRO A 56 -6.11 -22.40 22.44
C PRO A 56 -7.16 -21.63 21.63
N ASP A 57 -8.38 -22.15 21.58
CA ASP A 57 -9.49 -21.58 20.81
C ASP A 57 -9.71 -20.09 21.16
N GLU A 58 -9.59 -19.71 22.43
CA GLU A 58 -9.73 -18.31 22.86
C GLU A 58 -8.67 -17.41 22.25
N ARG A 59 -7.44 -17.91 22.11
CA ARG A 59 -6.32 -17.16 21.52
C ARG A 59 -6.51 -17.03 20.02
N MET A 60 -6.93 -18.11 19.34
CA MET A 60 -7.25 -18.08 17.91
C MET A 60 -8.38 -17.10 17.60
N ASN A 61 -9.48 -17.16 18.37
CA ASN A 61 -10.60 -16.22 18.23
C ASN A 61 -10.16 -14.76 18.40
N ALA A 62 -9.29 -14.49 19.38
CA ALA A 62 -8.76 -13.14 19.59
C ALA A 62 -7.86 -12.65 18.42
N GLU A 63 -7.15 -13.55 17.74
CA GLU A 63 -6.41 -13.18 16.51
C GLU A 63 -7.37 -12.94 15.33
N LEU A 64 -8.38 -13.78 15.18
CA LEU A 64 -9.41 -13.62 14.16
C LEU A 64 -10.16 -12.30 14.33
N ASP A 65 -10.59 -11.94 15.54
CA ASP A 65 -11.27 -10.67 15.82
C ASP A 65 -10.42 -9.46 15.42
N ARG A 66 -9.12 -9.49 15.74
CA ARG A 66 -8.18 -8.41 15.35
C ARG A 66 -8.02 -8.32 13.84
N PHE A 67 -7.93 -9.47 13.17
CA PHE A 67 -7.81 -9.53 11.73
C PHE A 67 -9.07 -9.01 11.03
N MET A 68 -10.25 -9.46 11.47
CA MET A 68 -11.55 -9.04 10.95
C MET A 68 -11.81 -7.55 11.14
N ALA A 69 -11.37 -6.96 12.25
CA ALA A 69 -11.45 -5.52 12.46
C ALA A 69 -10.68 -4.72 11.38
N VAL A 70 -9.53 -5.23 10.93
CA VAL A 70 -8.75 -4.58 9.86
C VAL A 70 -9.42 -4.79 8.50
N ILE A 71 -10.01 -5.96 8.26
CA ILE A 71 -10.82 -6.19 7.05
C ILE A 71 -11.99 -5.21 6.97
N GLU A 72 -12.77 -5.10 8.04
CA GLU A 72 -13.92 -4.19 8.11
C GLU A 72 -13.48 -2.75 7.83
N ARG A 73 -12.40 -2.30 8.49
CA ARG A 73 -11.79 -0.99 8.23
C ARG A 73 -11.39 -0.81 6.76
N SER A 74 -10.77 -1.83 6.15
CA SER A 74 -10.33 -1.78 4.75
C SER A 74 -11.48 -1.67 3.74
N ILE A 75 -12.67 -2.16 4.11
CA ILE A 75 -13.89 -2.03 3.29
C ILE A 75 -14.43 -0.59 3.40
N GLN A 76 -14.41 0.00 4.59
CA GLN A 76 -15.00 1.31 4.86
C GLN A 76 -14.13 2.48 4.39
N GLU A 77 -12.80 2.38 4.54
CA GLU A 77 -11.88 3.46 4.17
C GLU A 77 -11.50 3.37 2.69
N PRO A 78 -11.72 4.39 1.84
CA PRO A 78 -11.31 4.33 0.44
C PRO A 78 -9.79 4.34 0.29
N SER A 79 -9.27 3.64 -0.72
CA SER A 79 -7.84 3.70 -1.06
C SER A 79 -7.50 5.07 -1.67
N THR A 80 -6.47 5.73 -1.15
CA THR A 80 -6.02 7.06 -1.62
C THR A 80 -4.75 6.99 -2.46
N SER A 81 -4.11 5.82 -2.47
CA SER A 81 -2.86 5.56 -3.18
C SER A 81 -2.79 4.14 -3.75
N LEU A 82 -1.86 3.91 -4.68
CA LEU A 82 -1.52 2.57 -5.15
C LEU A 82 -0.99 1.69 -4.01
N GLY A 83 -0.29 2.28 -3.03
CA GLY A 83 0.16 1.58 -1.83
C GLY A 83 -1.00 1.02 -1.00
N ASP A 84 -2.10 1.78 -0.87
CA ASP A 84 -3.31 1.32 -0.18
C ASP A 84 -3.96 0.15 -0.92
N LEU A 85 -4.06 0.24 -2.26
CA LEU A 85 -4.62 -0.83 -3.08
C LEU A 85 -3.78 -2.12 -2.96
N ALA A 86 -2.46 -2.01 -3.04
CA ALA A 86 -1.57 -3.15 -2.85
C ALA A 86 -1.71 -3.76 -1.46
N ALA A 87 -1.78 -2.93 -0.41
CA ALA A 87 -1.90 -3.42 0.97
C ALA A 87 -3.24 -4.13 1.22
N LYS A 88 -4.35 -3.58 0.70
CA LYS A 88 -5.65 -4.26 0.76
C LYS A 88 -5.67 -5.56 -0.02
N ALA A 89 -5.06 -5.59 -1.21
CA ALA A 89 -4.97 -6.82 -1.99
C ALA A 89 -4.21 -7.92 -1.24
N ARG A 90 -3.09 -7.58 -0.58
CA ARG A 90 -2.37 -8.54 0.29
C ARG A 90 -3.21 -9.00 1.48
N LEU A 91 -3.98 -8.11 2.11
CA LEU A 91 -4.89 -8.47 3.19
C LEU A 91 -5.97 -9.46 2.73
N MET A 92 -6.57 -9.22 1.55
CA MET A 92 -7.58 -10.13 0.98
C MET A 92 -6.98 -11.48 0.60
N ILE A 93 -5.76 -11.52 0.05
CA ILE A 93 -5.07 -12.79 -0.20
C ILE A 93 -4.85 -13.54 1.12
N ALA A 94 -4.40 -12.86 2.18
CA ALA A 94 -4.19 -13.46 3.48
C ALA A 94 -5.49 -14.00 4.09
N GLU A 95 -6.61 -13.30 3.99
CA GLU A 95 -7.92 -13.80 4.46
C GLU A 95 -8.30 -15.11 3.78
N HIS A 96 -8.03 -15.19 2.48
CA HIS A 96 -8.56 -16.24 1.64
C HIS A 96 -7.70 -17.49 1.56
N ASP A 97 -6.41 -17.37 1.86
CA ASP A 97 -5.46 -18.48 1.85
C ASP A 97 -5.62 -19.38 3.10
N ASP A 98 -6.85 -19.76 3.42
CA ASP A 98 -7.21 -20.73 4.47
C ASP A 98 -7.21 -22.18 3.93
N GLY A 99 -6.56 -22.40 2.77
CA GLY A 99 -6.52 -23.70 2.10
C GLY A 99 -7.79 -24.03 1.29
N ASP A 100 -8.62 -23.03 1.01
CA ASP A 100 -9.89 -23.22 0.33
C ASP A 100 -9.67 -23.59 -1.16
N ARG A 101 -10.34 -24.66 -1.62
CA ARG A 101 -10.01 -25.33 -2.89
C ARG A 101 -10.80 -24.83 -4.09
N TYR A 102 -11.64 -23.82 -3.90
CA TYR A 102 -12.52 -23.33 -4.96
C TYR A 102 -11.75 -22.56 -6.04
N GLN A 103 -12.10 -22.81 -7.31
CA GLN A 103 -11.43 -22.18 -8.45
C GLN A 103 -11.64 -20.66 -8.49
N GLY A 104 -12.80 -20.16 -8.04
CA GLY A 104 -13.08 -18.72 -7.98
C GLY A 104 -12.13 -17.96 -7.05
N HIS A 105 -11.76 -18.58 -5.93
CA HIS A 105 -10.82 -18.03 -4.96
C HIS A 105 -9.40 -17.92 -5.54
N ARG A 106 -8.97 -18.93 -6.31
CA ARG A 106 -7.68 -18.90 -7.03
C ARG A 106 -7.65 -17.81 -8.10
N ALA A 107 -8.74 -17.61 -8.83
CA ALA A 107 -8.85 -16.54 -9.82
C ALA A 107 -8.82 -15.15 -9.16
N LEU A 108 -9.49 -14.98 -8.01
CA LEU A 108 -9.42 -13.77 -7.20
C LEU A 108 -7.99 -13.50 -6.73
N ILE A 109 -7.31 -14.49 -6.15
CA ILE A 109 -5.91 -14.35 -5.70
C ILE A 109 -4.99 -13.99 -6.88
N ALA A 110 -5.17 -14.61 -8.06
CA ALA A 110 -4.40 -14.26 -9.26
C ALA A 110 -4.61 -12.79 -9.65
N LEU A 111 -5.86 -12.34 -9.72
CA LEU A 111 -6.19 -10.94 -10.02
C LEU A 111 -5.60 -9.97 -8.97
N LEU A 112 -5.70 -10.30 -7.68
CA LEU A 112 -5.14 -9.48 -6.61
C LEU A 112 -3.62 -9.38 -6.68
N ASN A 113 -2.93 -10.46 -7.08
CA ASN A 113 -1.49 -10.42 -7.33
C ASN A 113 -1.13 -9.52 -8.53
N GLU A 114 -1.94 -9.50 -9.59
CA GLU A 114 -1.77 -8.55 -10.69
C GLU A 114 -1.94 -7.10 -10.22
N VAL A 115 -2.97 -6.83 -9.39
CA VAL A 115 -3.15 -5.50 -8.76
C VAL A 115 -1.93 -5.10 -7.94
N VAL A 116 -1.38 -6.01 -7.13
CA VAL A 116 -0.14 -5.76 -6.36
C VAL A 116 1.02 -5.43 -7.30
N ALA A 117 1.20 -6.18 -8.39
CA ALA A 117 2.28 -5.95 -9.35
C ALA A 117 2.15 -4.60 -10.08
N LEU A 118 0.93 -4.15 -10.37
CA LEU A 118 0.67 -2.85 -11.00
C LEU A 118 0.91 -1.66 -10.06
N CYS A 119 0.95 -1.90 -8.74
CA CYS A 119 1.15 -0.87 -7.73
C CYS A 119 2.63 -0.71 -7.29
N GLY A 120 3.54 -1.52 -7.83
CA GLY A 120 4.97 -1.58 -7.48
C GLY A 120 5.90 -0.95 -8.51
#